data_AF-A0A343JCQ4-F1
#
_entry.id   AF-A0A343JCQ4-F1
#
_cell.length_a   1.000
_cell.length_b   1.000
_cell.length_c   1.000
_cell.angle_alpha   90.00
_cell.angle_beta   90.00
_cell.angle_gamma   90.00
#
_symmetry.space_group_name_H-M   'P 1'
#
loop_
_entity.id
_entity.type
_entity.pdbx_description
1 polymer ?
#
loop_
_entity_poly.entity_id
_entity_poly.type
_entity_poly.pdbx_seq_one_letter_code
_entity_poly.pdbx_strand_id
1 'polypeptide(L)'
;MDNKERNKIQNKKRGEISHYSINQVADLLNENINNIKYYTNIFSDLLKIEIVDKELRYTNSDIDNLELLIRLKNRGMSLKEIHDYYNKLPLSDKEIKYSESNLLSVEELIDSIKKEQEIQLNNFKNQFIDDIQKANSLYLQNIVSIIIEAQNRNLSEFKEKFNKEVKEYIDSKFDNINEINSSLHKELISNTEELISNKINDRNEELKVSLQNDFNNFTQSFLNNNKLLIKEIQNLKRTVEAYTIQQEIELDNANKGLFNKILHLSNSK
;
A
#
# COMPACT_ATOMS: atom_id res chain seq x y z
N MET A 1 1.94 -60.74 23.37
CA MET A 1 3.29 -60.52 23.95
C MET A 1 3.34 -59.07 24.40
N ASP A 2 3.65 -58.69 25.62
CA ASP A 2 3.69 -59.38 26.90
C ASP A 2 3.72 -58.27 27.97
N ASN A 3 3.22 -58.60 29.15
CA ASN A 3 2.98 -57.74 30.32
C ASN A 3 3.98 -56.60 30.62
N LYS A 4 3.43 -55.47 31.09
CA LYS A 4 3.84 -54.80 32.35
C LYS A 4 2.82 -53.72 32.73
N GLU A 5 1.63 -54.15 33.16
CA GLU A 5 0.78 -53.29 33.98
C GLU A 5 1.53 -52.99 35.28
N ARG A 6 2.00 -51.76 35.42
CA ARG A 6 2.55 -51.26 36.67
C ARG A 6 1.39 -51.06 37.63
N ASN A 7 1.19 -51.99 38.56
CA ASN A 7 0.22 -51.87 39.66
C ASN A 7 0.45 -50.54 40.40
N LYS A 8 -0.39 -49.54 40.13
CA LYS A 8 -0.45 -48.29 40.89
C LYS A 8 -1.30 -48.56 42.14
N ILE A 9 -0.69 -48.45 43.31
CA ILE A 9 -1.39 -48.41 44.60
C ILE A 9 -2.24 -47.13 44.62
N GLN A 10 -3.57 -47.28 44.76
CA GLN A 10 -4.50 -46.14 44.87
C GLN A 10 -4.79 -45.88 46.34
N ASN A 11 -4.39 -44.71 46.84
CA ASN A 11 -4.61 -44.31 48.24
C ASN A 11 -6.11 -44.02 48.49
N LYS A 12 -6.89 -45.03 48.89
CA LYS A 12 -8.26 -44.84 49.40
C LYS A 12 -8.22 -44.39 50.86
N LYS A 13 -9.11 -43.48 51.26
CA LYS A 13 -9.19 -42.93 52.63
C LYS A 13 -9.49 -44.04 53.66
N ARG A 14 -8.69 -44.10 54.73
CA ARG A 14 -8.83 -45.04 55.87
C ARG A 14 -9.84 -44.50 56.90
N GLY A 15 -10.63 -45.38 57.52
CA GLY A 15 -11.58 -45.03 58.59
C GLY A 15 -10.97 -45.20 59.99
N GLU A 16 -11.64 -44.70 61.04
CA GLU A 16 -11.25 -44.89 62.46
C GLU A 16 -11.54 -46.31 62.96
N ILE A 17 -11.02 -47.33 62.28
CA ILE A 17 -11.15 -48.74 62.68
C ILE A 17 -9.82 -49.17 63.31
N SER A 18 -9.90 -49.80 64.49
CA SER A 18 -8.70 -50.20 65.25
C SER A 18 -7.87 -51.28 64.55
N HIS A 19 -8.51 -52.15 63.76
CA HIS A 19 -7.85 -53.26 63.06
C HIS A 19 -8.51 -53.53 61.71
N TYR A 20 -7.71 -53.92 60.73
CA TYR A 20 -8.13 -54.31 59.38
C TYR A 20 -7.91 -55.81 59.18
N SER A 21 -8.85 -56.47 58.50
CA SER A 21 -8.69 -57.83 58.00
C SER A 21 -7.79 -57.85 56.76
N ILE A 22 -7.22 -59.02 56.45
CA ILE A 22 -6.36 -59.16 55.26
C ILE A 22 -7.05 -58.79 53.95
N ASN A 23 -8.35 -59.02 53.84
CA ASN A 23 -9.15 -58.65 52.66
C ASN A 23 -9.20 -57.13 52.53
N GLN A 24 -9.43 -56.42 53.64
CA GLN A 24 -9.43 -54.95 53.65
C GLN A 24 -8.04 -54.38 53.34
N VAL A 25 -6.97 -55.00 53.84
CA VAL A 25 -5.59 -54.57 53.52
C VAL A 25 -5.27 -54.79 52.05
N ALA A 26 -5.66 -55.93 51.48
CA ALA A 26 -5.51 -56.21 50.05
C ALA A 26 -6.26 -55.17 49.19
N ASP A 27 -7.48 -54.81 49.56
CA ASP A 27 -8.28 -53.79 48.88
C ASP A 27 -7.68 -52.37 49.01
N LEU A 28 -7.12 -52.04 50.17
CA LEU A 28 -6.49 -50.73 50.43
C LEU A 28 -5.17 -50.55 49.67
N LEU A 29 -4.36 -51.61 49.60
CA LEU A 29 -3.07 -51.59 48.91
C LEU A 29 -3.18 -51.97 47.43
N ASN A 30 -4.37 -52.34 46.96
CA ASN A 30 -4.63 -52.82 45.60
C ASN A 30 -3.70 -53.98 45.21
N GLU A 31 -3.58 -54.96 46.10
CA GLU A 31 -2.67 -56.10 45.98
C GLU A 31 -3.40 -57.42 46.26
N ASN A 32 -2.91 -58.53 45.71
CA ASN A 32 -3.53 -59.83 45.93
C ASN A 32 -3.37 -60.26 47.38
N ILE A 33 -4.42 -60.83 47.99
CA ILE A 33 -4.39 -61.40 49.36
C ILE A 33 -3.19 -62.33 49.56
N ASN A 34 -2.83 -63.14 48.56
CA ASN A 34 -1.67 -64.04 48.63
C ASN A 34 -0.34 -63.27 48.69
N ASN A 35 -0.22 -62.14 48.01
CA ASN A 35 0.96 -61.27 48.08
C ASN A 35 1.06 -60.63 49.47
N ILE A 36 -0.06 -60.16 50.03
CA ILE A 36 -0.09 -59.62 51.38
C ILE A 36 0.33 -60.68 52.40
N LYS A 37 -0.21 -61.92 52.31
CA LYS A 37 0.22 -63.05 53.16
C LYS A 37 1.71 -63.34 53.02
N TYR A 38 2.21 -63.32 51.79
CA TYR A 38 3.62 -63.60 51.49
C TYR A 38 4.55 -62.56 52.14
N TYR A 39 4.26 -61.27 51.98
CA TYR A 39 5.05 -60.20 52.60
C TYR A 39 4.92 -60.18 54.12
N THR A 40 3.72 -60.41 54.65
CA THR A 40 3.49 -60.58 56.10
C THR A 40 4.34 -61.70 56.68
N ASN A 41 4.47 -62.84 55.98
CA ASN A 41 5.25 -63.97 56.47
C ASN A 41 6.77 -63.76 56.35
N ILE A 42 7.24 -63.16 55.25
CA ILE A 42 8.68 -62.90 55.04
C ILE A 42 9.22 -61.83 55.97
N PHE A 43 8.40 -60.83 56.24
CA PHE A 43 8.75 -59.72 57.12
C PHE A 43 8.06 -59.87 58.47
N SER A 44 7.79 -61.10 58.94
CA SER A 44 7.16 -61.38 60.24
C SER A 44 7.94 -60.77 61.41
N ASP A 45 9.25 -60.67 61.25
CA ASP A 45 10.15 -60.10 62.27
C ASP A 45 10.02 -58.57 62.35
N LEU A 46 9.58 -57.93 61.27
CA LEU A 46 9.39 -56.48 61.14
C LEU A 46 7.92 -56.07 61.37
N LEU A 47 6.98 -56.88 60.90
CA LEU A 47 5.54 -56.66 60.98
C LEU A 47 4.97 -57.54 62.09
N LYS A 48 4.77 -56.98 63.27
CA LYS A 48 4.24 -57.69 64.44
C LYS A 48 2.71 -57.78 64.38
N ILE A 49 2.20 -58.40 63.32
CA ILE A 49 0.77 -58.50 63.05
C ILE A 49 0.12 -59.45 64.05
N GLU A 50 -0.95 -59.01 64.69
CA GLU A 50 -1.67 -59.82 65.68
C GLU A 50 -2.52 -60.91 65.01
N ILE A 51 -2.51 -62.11 65.60
CA ILE A 51 -3.37 -63.22 65.19
C ILE A 51 -4.39 -63.46 66.30
N VAL A 52 -5.67 -63.20 66.00
CA VAL A 52 -6.79 -63.43 66.93
C VAL A 52 -7.78 -64.34 66.22
N ASP A 53 -8.18 -65.45 66.88
CA ASP A 53 -9.13 -66.42 66.33
C ASP A 53 -8.79 -66.96 64.92
N LYS A 54 -7.49 -67.18 64.67
CA LYS A 54 -6.93 -67.62 63.37
C LYS A 54 -7.05 -66.60 62.23
N GLU A 55 -7.38 -65.34 62.53
CA GLU A 55 -7.41 -64.25 61.56
C GLU A 55 -6.30 -63.22 61.84
N LEU A 56 -5.68 -62.71 60.76
CA LEU A 56 -4.66 -61.66 60.81
C LEU A 56 -5.31 -60.28 60.98
N ARG A 57 -4.91 -59.55 62.01
CA ARG A 57 -5.38 -58.20 62.33
C ARG A 57 -4.26 -57.18 62.13
N TYR A 58 -4.44 -56.30 61.15
CA TYR A 58 -3.47 -55.28 60.77
C TYR A 58 -3.85 -53.93 61.37
N THR A 59 -2.91 -53.24 62.00
CA THR A 59 -3.09 -51.84 62.41
C THR A 59 -2.80 -50.89 61.24
N ASN A 60 -3.12 -49.60 61.40
CA ASN A 60 -2.74 -48.59 60.39
C ASN A 60 -1.22 -48.56 60.14
N SER A 61 -0.41 -48.69 61.20
CA SER A 61 1.05 -48.73 61.12
C SER A 61 1.54 -49.95 60.33
N ASP A 62 0.93 -51.12 60.53
CA ASP A 62 1.26 -52.32 59.76
C ASP A 62 0.96 -52.15 58.26
N ILE A 63 -0.14 -51.46 57.93
CA ILE A 63 -0.51 -51.17 56.55
C ILE A 63 0.49 -50.19 55.91
N ASP A 64 0.91 -49.14 56.62
CA ASP A 64 1.93 -48.19 56.13
C ASP A 64 3.27 -48.87 55.88
N ASN A 65 3.69 -49.74 56.80
CA ASN A 65 4.91 -50.52 56.66
C ASN A 65 4.82 -51.50 55.48
N LEU A 66 3.69 -52.17 55.28
CA LEU A 66 3.44 -53.03 54.13
C LEU A 66 3.44 -52.24 52.80
N GLU A 67 2.82 -51.06 52.78
CA GLU A 67 2.81 -50.18 51.60
C GLU A 67 4.24 -49.81 51.18
N LEU A 68 5.09 -49.46 52.16
CA LEU A 68 6.49 -49.13 51.91
C LEU A 68 7.28 -50.34 51.40
N LEU A 69 7.12 -51.51 52.02
CA LEU A 69 7.78 -52.75 51.60
C LEU A 69 7.42 -53.11 50.14
N ILE A 70 6.15 -53.01 49.79
CA ILE A 70 5.64 -53.30 48.44
C ILE A 70 6.19 -52.27 47.44
N ARG A 71 6.24 -50.98 47.81
CA ARG A 71 6.84 -49.93 46.96
C ARG A 71 8.33 -50.16 46.71
N LEU A 72 9.10 -50.54 47.72
CA LEU A 72 10.52 -50.84 47.59
C LEU A 72 10.73 -52.05 46.68
N LYS A 73 9.90 -53.09 46.84
CA LYS A 73 9.95 -54.26 45.98
C LYS A 73 9.60 -53.92 44.53
N ASN A 74 8.57 -53.11 44.30
CA ASN A 74 8.17 -52.65 42.96
C ASN A 74 9.20 -51.72 42.30
N ARG A 75 10.07 -51.07 43.09
CA ARG A 75 11.21 -50.30 42.59
C ARG A 75 12.42 -51.17 42.23
N GLY A 76 12.33 -52.49 42.36
CA GLY A 76 13.34 -53.43 41.91
C GLY A 76 14.29 -53.92 43.01
N MET A 77 14.09 -53.52 44.27
CA MET A 77 14.93 -53.96 45.38
C MET A 77 14.70 -55.45 45.69
N SER A 78 15.77 -56.18 46.03
CA SER A 78 15.69 -57.56 46.48
C SER A 78 15.18 -57.66 47.92
N LEU A 79 14.59 -58.80 48.30
CA LEU A 79 14.08 -58.98 49.67
C LEU A 79 15.19 -58.85 50.73
N LYS A 80 16.42 -59.24 50.39
CA LYS A 80 17.58 -59.12 51.27
C LYS A 80 18.00 -57.66 51.46
N GLU A 81 18.04 -56.87 50.39
CA GLU A 81 18.33 -55.43 50.48
C GLU A 81 17.25 -54.68 51.25
N ILE A 82 15.97 -55.06 51.09
CA ILE A 82 14.88 -54.50 51.89
C ILE A 82 15.11 -54.86 53.37
N HIS A 83 15.44 -56.10 53.68
CA HIS A 83 15.70 -56.53 55.06
C HIS A 83 16.91 -55.81 55.68
N ASP A 84 18.00 -55.65 54.92
CA ASP A 84 19.20 -54.92 55.35
C ASP A 84 18.94 -53.42 55.53
N TYR A 85 18.09 -52.83 54.69
CA TYR A 85 17.65 -51.44 54.82
C TYR A 85 16.85 -51.24 56.12
N TYR A 86 15.93 -52.15 56.41
CA TYR A 86 15.10 -52.10 57.62
C TYR A 86 15.86 -52.38 58.91
N ASN A 87 16.85 -53.29 58.88
CA ASN A 87 17.71 -53.55 60.03
C ASN A 87 18.61 -52.35 60.37
N LYS A 88 18.92 -51.50 59.38
CA LYS A 88 19.70 -50.26 59.58
C LYS A 88 18.84 -49.07 60.01
N LEU A 89 17.53 -49.11 59.77
CA LEU A 89 16.60 -48.03 60.09
C LEU A 89 15.26 -48.62 60.58
N PRO A 90 15.16 -49.03 61.86
CA PRO A 90 13.93 -49.63 62.37
C PRO A 90 12.77 -48.63 62.39
N LEU A 91 11.64 -48.99 61.76
CA LEU A 91 10.40 -48.20 61.74
C LEU A 91 9.59 -48.32 63.04
N SER A 92 10.23 -48.13 64.20
CA SER A 92 9.46 -47.96 65.44
C SER A 92 9.22 -46.47 65.69
N ASP A 93 7.96 -46.04 65.69
CA ASP A 93 7.50 -44.75 66.25
C ASP A 93 7.68 -44.64 67.77
N LYS A 94 8.42 -45.57 68.39
CA LYS A 94 9.00 -45.30 69.71
C LYS A 94 10.13 -44.33 69.47
N GLU A 95 9.90 -43.06 69.83
CA GLU A 95 10.92 -42.04 70.07
C GLU A 95 12.24 -42.72 70.42
N ILE A 96 13.12 -42.80 69.42
CA ILE A 96 14.45 -43.31 69.64
C ILE A 96 15.06 -42.27 70.57
N LYS A 97 15.23 -42.63 71.84
CA LYS A 97 16.15 -41.95 72.75
C LYS A 97 17.55 -42.13 72.16
N TYR A 98 17.84 -41.35 71.13
CA TYR A 98 19.19 -41.14 70.66
C TYR A 98 19.93 -40.48 71.82
N SER A 99 21.03 -41.10 72.24
CA SER A 99 21.99 -40.46 73.12
C SER A 99 22.34 -39.07 72.59
N GLU A 100 22.13 -38.04 73.42
CA GLU A 100 22.20 -36.60 73.15
C GLU A 100 23.53 -36.05 72.58
N SER A 101 24.51 -36.87 72.21
CA SER A 101 25.85 -36.34 71.92
C SER A 101 26.09 -35.83 70.49
N ASN A 102 25.22 -36.12 69.50
CA ASN A 102 25.49 -35.75 68.09
C ASN A 102 24.29 -35.19 67.27
N LEU A 103 23.07 -35.13 67.81
CA LEU A 103 21.89 -34.66 67.07
C LEU A 103 21.95 -33.17 66.70
N LEU A 104 22.51 -32.33 67.57
CA LEU A 104 22.71 -30.89 67.27
C LEU A 104 23.47 -30.68 65.94
N SER A 105 24.43 -31.55 65.61
CA SER A 105 25.26 -31.40 64.41
C SER A 105 24.53 -31.69 63.10
N VAL A 106 23.47 -32.51 63.13
CA VAL A 106 22.73 -32.91 61.91
C VAL A 106 21.58 -31.95 61.64
N GLU A 107 20.85 -31.53 62.68
CA GLU A 107 19.84 -30.47 62.55
C GLU A 107 20.45 -29.15 62.04
N GLU A 108 21.58 -28.72 62.60
CA GLU A 108 22.30 -27.52 62.15
C GLU A 108 22.77 -27.62 60.69
N LEU A 109 23.20 -28.82 60.27
CA LEU A 109 23.59 -29.09 58.89
C LEU A 109 22.40 -29.04 57.94
N ILE A 110 21.27 -29.63 58.33
CA ILE A 110 20.02 -29.59 57.55
C ILE A 110 19.53 -28.15 57.39
N ASP A 111 19.56 -27.35 58.45
CA ASP A 111 19.11 -25.95 58.38
C ASP A 111 20.09 -25.07 57.60
N SER A 112 21.39 -25.35 57.66
CA SER A 112 22.39 -24.70 56.80
C SER A 112 22.16 -25.02 55.33
N ILE A 113 21.88 -26.29 55.01
CA ILE A 113 21.55 -26.72 53.65
C ILE A 113 20.27 -26.04 53.16
N LYS A 114 19.22 -25.97 53.98
CA LYS A 114 17.96 -25.29 53.59
C LYS A 114 18.20 -23.81 53.31
N LYS A 115 18.97 -23.12 54.16
CA LYS A 115 19.32 -21.71 53.95
C LYS A 115 20.11 -21.50 52.66
N GLU A 116 21.11 -22.33 52.42
CA GLU A 116 21.92 -22.26 51.20
C GLU A 116 21.07 -22.53 49.95
N GLN A 117 20.18 -23.52 50.01
CA GLN A 117 19.23 -23.81 48.93
C GLN A 117 18.28 -22.64 48.70
N GLU A 118 17.78 -21.99 49.74
CA GLU A 118 16.90 -20.83 49.63
C GLU A 118 17.61 -19.63 49.00
N ILE A 119 18.88 -19.38 49.38
CA ILE A 119 19.73 -18.35 48.76
C ILE A 119 19.93 -18.64 47.27
N GLN A 120 20.30 -19.86 46.92
CA GLN A 120 20.51 -20.26 45.53
C GLN A 120 19.23 -20.16 44.70
N LEU A 121 18.09 -20.56 45.26
CA LEU A 121 16.79 -20.47 44.60
C LEU A 121 16.39 -19.01 44.35
N ASN A 122 16.62 -18.14 45.33
CA ASN A 122 16.35 -16.71 45.18
C ASN A 122 17.28 -16.04 44.17
N ASN A 123 18.57 -16.38 44.17
CA ASN A 123 19.52 -15.87 43.17
C ASN A 123 19.13 -16.31 41.76
N PHE A 124 18.81 -17.59 41.58
CA PHE A 124 18.33 -18.12 40.31
C PHE A 124 17.05 -17.42 39.85
N LYS A 125 16.08 -17.23 40.75
CA LYS A 125 14.84 -16.52 40.46
C LYS A 125 15.10 -15.08 39.98
N ASN A 126 15.97 -14.35 40.67
CA ASN A 126 16.29 -12.98 40.32
C ASN A 126 17.00 -12.90 38.96
N GLN A 127 17.97 -13.78 38.71
CA GLN A 127 18.66 -13.84 37.43
C GLN A 127 17.71 -14.20 36.28
N PHE A 128 16.81 -15.15 36.50
CA PHE A 128 15.81 -15.55 35.52
C PHE A 128 14.84 -14.39 35.18
N ILE A 129 14.42 -13.62 36.19
CA ILE A 129 13.59 -12.43 35.98
C ILE A 129 14.35 -11.38 35.15
N ASP A 130 15.60 -11.10 35.50
CA ASP A 130 16.45 -10.14 34.77
C ASP A 130 16.67 -10.56 33.31
N ASP A 131 16.91 -11.85 33.05
CA ASP A 131 17.12 -12.39 31.71
C ASP A 131 15.84 -12.28 30.87
N ILE A 132 14.67 -12.57 31.45
CA ILE A 132 13.37 -12.37 30.79
C ILE A 132 13.15 -10.89 30.48
N GLN A 133 13.43 -9.99 31.43
CA GLN A 133 13.23 -8.55 31.22
C GLN A 133 14.13 -8.02 30.10
N LYS A 134 15.40 -8.43 30.08
CA LYS A 134 16.35 -8.07 29.01
C LYS A 134 15.90 -8.59 27.65
N ALA A 135 15.52 -9.87 27.58
CA ALA A 135 15.05 -10.48 26.34
C ALA A 135 13.79 -9.77 25.82
N ASN A 136 12.80 -9.52 26.68
CA ASN A 136 11.57 -8.81 26.31
C ASN A 136 11.86 -7.38 25.85
N SER A 137 12.75 -6.65 26.53
CA SER A 137 13.16 -5.31 26.14
C SER A 137 13.78 -5.30 24.73
N LEU A 138 14.68 -6.25 24.45
CA LEU A 138 15.31 -6.40 23.14
C LEU A 138 14.28 -6.73 22.04
N TYR A 139 13.36 -7.66 22.30
CA TYR A 139 12.30 -7.99 21.35
C TYR A 139 11.40 -6.79 21.06
N LEU A 140 11.00 -6.05 22.10
CA LEU A 140 10.17 -4.85 21.93
C LEU A 140 10.90 -3.78 21.14
N GLN A 141 12.18 -3.54 21.41
CA GLN A 141 12.99 -2.59 20.62
C GLN A 141 13.06 -3.00 19.15
N ASN A 142 13.31 -4.28 18.85
CA ASN A 142 13.37 -4.77 17.48
C ASN A 142 12.02 -4.64 16.76
N ILE A 143 10.91 -4.98 17.43
CA ILE A 143 9.56 -4.83 16.88
C ILE A 143 9.28 -3.35 16.57
N VAL A 144 9.59 -2.45 17.51
CA VAL A 144 9.39 -1.01 17.33
C VAL A 144 10.22 -0.49 16.15
N SER A 145 11.49 -0.87 16.04
CA SER A 145 12.33 -0.47 14.91
C SER A 145 11.79 -0.94 13.57
N ILE A 146 11.34 -2.20 13.45
CA ILE A 146 10.75 -2.74 12.22
C ILE A 146 9.46 -1.98 11.86
N ILE A 147 8.62 -1.67 12.84
CA ILE A 147 7.40 -0.88 12.62
C ILE A 147 7.73 0.52 12.11
N ILE A 148 8.71 1.19 12.73
CA ILE A 148 9.15 2.53 12.31
C ILE A 148 9.70 2.51 10.88
N GLU A 149 10.54 1.54 10.53
CA GLU A 149 11.08 1.38 9.17
C GLU A 149 9.97 1.17 8.13
N ALA A 150 9.02 0.27 8.42
CA ALA A 150 7.89 0.01 7.53
C ALA A 150 6.99 1.23 7.35
N GLN A 151 6.70 1.96 8.44
CA GLN A 151 5.89 3.18 8.38
C GLN A 151 6.60 4.28 7.58
N ASN A 152 7.91 4.48 7.79
CA ASN A 152 8.69 5.47 7.06
C ASN A 152 8.71 5.17 5.55
N ARG A 153 8.87 3.90 5.17
CA ARG A 153 8.81 3.48 3.77
C ARG A 153 7.45 3.79 3.14
N ASN A 154 6.37 3.38 3.80
CA ASN A 154 5.02 3.64 3.31
C ASN A 154 4.72 5.14 3.17
N LEU A 155 5.17 5.95 4.12
CA LEU A 155 5.01 7.41 4.08
C LEU A 155 5.77 8.02 2.91
N SER A 156 6.98 7.54 2.62
CA SER A 156 7.78 7.97 1.49
C SER A 156 7.11 7.63 0.16
N GLU A 157 6.65 6.39 0.00
CA GLU A 157 5.93 5.94 -1.20
C GLU A 157 4.63 6.73 -1.41
N PHE A 158 3.88 6.98 -0.33
CA PHE A 158 2.70 7.83 -0.37
C PHE A 158 3.02 9.26 -0.81
N LYS A 159 4.08 9.87 -0.25
CA LYS A 159 4.50 11.23 -0.58
C LYS A 159 4.89 11.35 -2.06
N GLU A 160 5.66 10.39 -2.58
CA GLU A 160 6.03 10.36 -4.00
C GLU A 160 4.81 10.23 -4.91
N LYS A 161 3.90 9.31 -4.59
CA LYS A 161 2.68 9.08 -5.36
C LYS A 161 1.78 10.32 -5.34
N PHE A 162 1.56 10.92 -4.17
CA PHE A 162 0.76 12.13 -4.03
C PHE A 162 1.36 13.30 -4.82
N ASN A 163 2.68 13.52 -4.71
CA ASN A 163 3.36 14.57 -5.47
C ASN A 163 3.22 14.37 -6.99
N LYS A 164 3.32 13.12 -7.44
CA LYS A 164 3.13 12.78 -8.86
C LYS A 164 1.70 13.08 -9.31
N GLU A 165 0.69 12.63 -8.56
CA GLU A 165 -0.73 12.87 -8.88
C GLU A 165 -1.07 14.37 -8.90
N VAL A 166 -0.58 15.14 -7.91
CA VAL A 166 -0.76 16.59 -7.87
C VAL A 166 -0.09 17.26 -9.07
N LYS A 167 1.13 16.85 -9.40
CA LYS A 167 1.84 17.38 -10.57
C LYS A 167 1.08 17.07 -11.86
N GLU A 168 0.70 15.83 -12.09
CA GLU A 168 -0.07 15.41 -13.28
C GLU A 168 -1.39 16.17 -13.38
N TYR A 169 -2.09 16.37 -12.26
CA TYR A 169 -3.31 17.17 -12.24
C TYR A 169 -3.05 18.62 -12.62
N ILE A 170 -2.03 19.26 -12.03
CA ILE A 170 -1.65 20.64 -12.34
C ILE A 170 -1.25 20.78 -13.81
N ASP A 171 -0.34 19.93 -14.29
CA ASP A 171 0.14 19.91 -15.67
C ASP A 171 -1.04 19.74 -16.63
N SER A 172 -1.97 18.81 -16.35
CA SER A 172 -3.18 18.65 -17.18
C SER A 172 -4.06 19.89 -17.25
N LYS A 173 -4.14 20.70 -16.17
CA LYS A 173 -4.92 21.94 -16.18
C LYS A 173 -4.22 23.03 -16.98
N PHE A 174 -2.90 23.16 -16.86
CA PHE A 174 -2.13 24.16 -17.59
C PHE A 174 -1.98 23.82 -19.07
N ASP A 175 -1.77 22.55 -19.43
CA ASP A 175 -1.71 22.10 -20.82
C ASP A 175 -3.04 22.35 -21.54
N ASN A 176 -4.16 22.04 -20.90
CA ASN A 176 -5.49 22.37 -21.43
C ASN A 176 -5.67 23.89 -21.64
N ILE A 177 -5.20 24.73 -20.71
CA ILE A 177 -5.28 26.19 -20.85
C ILE A 177 -4.39 26.67 -22.02
N ASN A 178 -3.20 26.11 -22.18
CA ASN A 178 -2.30 26.46 -23.28
C ASN A 178 -2.87 26.06 -24.65
N GLU A 179 -3.49 24.88 -24.74
CA GLU A 179 -4.19 24.45 -25.97
C GLU A 179 -5.37 25.35 -26.31
N ILE A 180 -6.22 25.68 -25.32
CA ILE A 180 -7.35 26.61 -25.50
C ILE A 180 -6.85 28.01 -25.92
N ASN A 181 -5.79 28.52 -25.32
CA ASN A 181 -5.23 29.81 -25.70
C ASN A 181 -4.63 29.78 -27.11
N SER A 182 -3.98 28.69 -27.51
CA SER A 182 -3.46 28.53 -28.87
C SER A 182 -4.58 28.46 -29.90
N SER A 183 -5.67 27.73 -29.60
CA SER A 183 -6.83 27.64 -30.50
C SER A 183 -7.53 28.98 -30.65
N LEU A 184 -7.78 29.69 -29.54
CA LEU A 184 -8.39 31.03 -29.57
C LEU A 184 -7.52 32.03 -30.33
N HIS A 185 -6.19 31.98 -30.18
CA HIS A 185 -5.30 32.86 -30.90
C HIS A 185 -5.31 32.59 -32.41
N LYS A 186 -5.30 31.31 -32.83
CA LYS A 186 -5.44 30.92 -34.24
C LYS A 186 -6.78 31.35 -34.83
N GLU A 187 -7.87 31.15 -34.09
CA GLU A 187 -9.20 31.57 -34.51
C GLU A 187 -9.29 33.10 -34.68
N LEU A 188 -8.75 33.86 -33.74
CA LEU A 188 -8.70 35.32 -33.82
C LEU A 188 -7.90 35.80 -35.03
N ILE A 189 -6.72 35.20 -35.29
CA ILE A 189 -5.90 35.51 -36.47
C ILE A 189 -6.69 35.21 -37.75
N SER A 190 -7.25 34.00 -37.87
CA SER A 190 -8.03 33.59 -39.04
C SER A 190 -9.21 34.52 -39.31
N ASN A 191 -9.98 34.85 -38.27
CA ASN A 191 -11.13 35.76 -38.39
C ASN A 191 -10.70 37.18 -38.78
N THR A 192 -9.55 37.64 -38.26
CA THR A 192 -9.01 38.97 -38.59
C THR A 192 -8.51 39.00 -40.03
N GLU A 193 -7.80 37.96 -40.49
CA GLU A 193 -7.33 37.82 -41.87
C GLU A 193 -8.51 37.77 -42.85
N GLU A 194 -9.56 37.00 -42.53
CA GLU A 194 -10.78 36.92 -43.34
C GLU A 194 -11.48 38.29 -43.43
N LEU A 195 -11.66 38.99 -42.31
CA LEU A 195 -12.25 40.33 -42.29
C LEU A 195 -11.44 41.33 -43.11
N ILE A 196 -10.11 41.31 -42.99
CA ILE A 196 -9.23 42.19 -43.77
C ILE A 196 -9.33 41.85 -45.25
N SER A 197 -9.30 40.58 -45.62
CA SER A 197 -9.38 40.13 -47.01
C SER A 197 -10.70 40.54 -47.66
N ASN A 198 -11.82 40.29 -46.99
CA ASN A 198 -13.15 40.69 -47.46
C ASN A 198 -13.23 42.21 -47.66
N LYS A 199 -12.74 43.00 -46.69
CA LYS A 199 -12.75 44.46 -46.79
C LYS A 199 -11.87 45.02 -47.90
N ILE A 200 -10.73 44.38 -48.17
CA ILE A 200 -9.87 44.71 -49.32
C ILE A 200 -10.57 44.37 -50.63
N ASN A 201 -11.21 43.20 -50.72
CA ASN A 201 -11.93 42.76 -51.91
C ASN A 201 -13.11 43.69 -52.24
N ASP A 202 -13.93 44.02 -51.24
CA ASP A 202 -15.05 44.96 -51.38
C ASP A 202 -14.54 46.32 -51.90
N ARG A 203 -13.45 46.83 -51.30
CA ARG A 203 -12.89 48.12 -51.70
C ARG A 203 -12.28 48.08 -53.10
N ASN A 204 -11.68 46.97 -53.50
CA ASN A 204 -11.14 46.78 -54.84
C ASN A 204 -12.24 46.74 -55.89
N GLU A 205 -13.36 46.05 -55.63
CA GLU A 205 -14.49 46.05 -56.56
C GLU A 205 -15.15 47.44 -56.65
N GLU A 206 -15.28 48.17 -55.53
CA GLU A 206 -15.72 49.58 -55.55
C GLU A 206 -14.81 50.47 -56.41
N LEU A 207 -13.48 50.35 -56.23
CA LEU A 207 -12.49 51.12 -56.99
C LEU A 207 -12.55 50.79 -58.48
N LYS A 208 -12.70 49.51 -58.83
CA LYS A 208 -12.82 49.04 -60.21
C LYS A 208 -14.05 49.62 -60.89
N VAL A 209 -15.21 49.61 -60.21
CA VAL A 209 -16.43 50.24 -60.71
C VAL A 209 -16.24 51.75 -60.90
N SER A 210 -15.62 52.43 -59.92
CA SER A 210 -15.33 53.86 -60.03
C SER A 210 -14.42 54.18 -61.22
N LEU A 211 -13.31 53.45 -61.37
CA LEU A 211 -12.37 53.65 -62.47
C LEU A 211 -13.02 53.38 -63.83
N GLN A 212 -13.87 52.36 -63.91
CA GLN A 212 -14.60 52.05 -65.14
C GLN A 212 -15.58 53.17 -65.51
N ASN A 213 -16.27 53.75 -64.53
CA ASN A 213 -17.14 54.91 -64.74
C ASN A 213 -16.34 56.14 -65.19
N ASP A 214 -15.21 56.43 -64.54
CA ASP A 214 -14.34 57.55 -64.90
C ASP A 214 -13.78 57.39 -66.32
N PHE A 215 -13.34 56.19 -66.68
CA PHE A 215 -12.85 55.89 -68.02
C PHE A 215 -13.94 56.03 -69.09
N ASN A 216 -15.16 55.56 -68.81
CA ASN A 216 -16.30 55.72 -69.71
C ASN A 216 -16.65 57.21 -69.90
N ASN A 217 -16.67 57.99 -68.82
CA ASN A 217 -16.93 59.43 -68.85
C ASN A 217 -15.86 60.19 -69.66
N PHE A 218 -14.59 59.84 -69.45
CA PHE A 218 -13.47 60.38 -70.22
C PHE A 218 -13.63 60.07 -71.72
N THR A 219 -13.92 58.81 -72.06
CA THR A 219 -14.08 58.35 -73.45
C THR A 219 -15.23 59.07 -74.14
N GLN A 220 -16.38 59.21 -73.47
CA GLN A 220 -17.53 59.95 -74.02
C GLN A 220 -17.20 61.43 -74.23
N SER A 221 -16.50 62.05 -73.29
CA SER A 221 -16.06 63.46 -73.42
C SER A 221 -15.10 63.63 -74.60
N PHE A 222 -14.14 62.72 -74.76
CA PHE A 222 -13.21 62.71 -75.90
C PHE A 222 -13.94 62.53 -77.23
N LEU A 223 -14.88 61.59 -77.33
CA LEU A 223 -15.69 61.38 -78.54
C LEU A 223 -16.52 62.61 -78.89
N ASN A 224 -17.16 63.24 -77.89
CA ASN A 224 -17.94 64.47 -78.10
C ASN A 224 -17.06 65.62 -78.59
N ASN A 225 -15.89 65.83 -77.97
CA ASN A 225 -14.95 66.86 -78.38
C ASN A 225 -14.43 66.61 -79.81
N ASN A 226 -14.08 65.38 -80.15
CA ASN A 226 -13.66 65.04 -81.51
C ASN A 226 -14.77 65.27 -82.54
N LYS A 227 -16.03 64.98 -82.19
CA LYS A 227 -17.17 65.26 -83.07
C LYS A 227 -17.33 66.76 -83.33
N LEU A 228 -17.11 67.59 -82.31
CA LEU A 228 -17.10 69.06 -82.45
C LEU A 228 -15.95 69.51 -83.35
N LEU A 229 -14.73 69.01 -83.13
CA LEU A 229 -13.56 69.34 -83.95
C LEU A 229 -13.74 68.92 -85.41
N ILE A 230 -14.28 67.72 -85.68
CA ILE A 230 -14.57 67.26 -87.06
C ILE A 230 -15.57 68.21 -87.72
N LYS A 231 -16.63 68.61 -87.01
CA LYS A 231 -17.62 69.55 -87.55
C LYS A 231 -17.00 70.91 -87.86
N GLU A 232 -16.11 71.40 -87.01
CA GLU A 232 -15.39 72.64 -87.22
C GLU A 232 -14.44 72.56 -88.43
N ILE A 233 -13.68 71.47 -88.56
CA ILE A 233 -12.84 71.19 -89.75
C ILE A 233 -13.69 71.14 -91.02
N GLN A 234 -14.85 70.49 -90.99
CA GLN A 234 -15.76 70.43 -92.14
C GLN A 234 -16.31 71.82 -92.51
N ASN A 235 -16.66 72.65 -91.52
CA ASN A 235 -17.10 74.01 -91.76
C ASN A 235 -15.97 74.85 -92.37
N LEU A 236 -14.75 74.77 -91.82
CA LEU A 236 -13.57 75.44 -92.38
C LEU A 236 -13.33 75.02 -93.83
N LYS A 237 -13.40 73.71 -94.13
CA LYS A 237 -13.28 73.18 -95.49
C LYS A 237 -14.30 73.81 -96.44
N ARG A 238 -15.58 73.85 -96.05
CA ARG A 238 -16.64 74.48 -96.88
C ARG A 238 -16.38 75.97 -97.11
N THR A 239 -15.91 76.69 -96.08
CA THR A 239 -15.57 78.10 -96.20
C THR A 239 -14.44 78.30 -97.20
N VAL A 240 -13.38 77.48 -97.13
CA VAL A 240 -12.27 77.53 -98.10
C VAL A 240 -12.77 77.25 -99.50
N GLU A 241 -13.56 76.19 -99.70
CA GLU A 241 -14.16 75.85 -101.00
C GLU A 241 -15.01 77.00 -101.56
N ALA A 242 -15.83 77.64 -100.72
CA ALA A 242 -16.63 78.80 -101.12
C ALA A 242 -15.77 79.99 -101.55
N TYR A 243 -14.68 80.28 -100.82
CA TYR A 243 -13.71 81.30 -101.21
C TYR A 243 -13.04 80.99 -102.54
N THR A 244 -12.66 79.73 -102.80
CA THR A 244 -12.07 79.31 -104.07
C THR A 244 -13.05 79.48 -105.23
N ILE A 245 -14.30 79.03 -105.07
CA ILE A 245 -15.34 79.22 -106.09
C ILE A 245 -15.60 80.70 -106.34
N GLN A 246 -15.62 81.53 -105.29
CA GLN A 246 -15.82 82.97 -105.46
C GLN A 246 -14.67 83.61 -106.23
N GLN A 247 -13.43 83.23 -105.97
CA GLN A 247 -12.28 83.66 -106.77
C GLN A 247 -12.37 83.21 -108.23
N GLU A 248 -12.81 81.98 -108.49
CA GLU A 248 -13.05 81.48 -109.85
C GLU A 248 -14.13 82.28 -110.59
N ILE A 249 -15.26 82.58 -109.92
CA ILE A 249 -16.33 83.42 -110.48
C ILE A 249 -15.83 84.85 -110.74
N GLU A 250 -15.03 85.43 -109.84
CA GLU A 250 -14.43 86.74 -110.02
C GLU A 250 -13.47 86.77 -111.23
N LEU A 251 -12.65 85.73 -111.41
CA LEU A 251 -11.80 85.54 -112.59
C LEU A 251 -12.61 85.38 -113.89
N ASP A 252 -13.68 84.57 -113.87
CA ASP A 252 -14.56 84.36 -115.02
C ASP A 252 -15.33 85.63 -115.41
N ASN A 253 -15.79 86.41 -114.43
CA ASN A 253 -16.44 87.69 -114.67
C ASN A 253 -15.45 88.75 -115.17
N ALA A 254 -14.21 88.76 -114.66
CA ALA A 254 -13.14 89.60 -115.20
C ALA A 254 -12.84 89.25 -116.67
N ASN A 255 -12.81 87.96 -117.00
CA ASN A 255 -12.64 87.48 -118.37
C ASN A 255 -13.82 87.86 -119.27
N LYS A 256 -15.08 87.70 -118.83
CA LYS A 256 -16.28 88.15 -119.60
C LYS A 256 -16.28 89.66 -119.86
N GLY A 257 -15.81 90.47 -118.91
CA GLY A 257 -15.65 91.92 -119.09
C GLY A 257 -14.58 92.27 -120.11
N LEU A 258 -13.48 91.52 -120.16
CA LEU A 258 -12.44 91.64 -121.20
C LEU A 258 -12.96 91.23 -122.58
N PHE A 259 -13.66 90.09 -122.69
CA PHE A 259 -14.21 89.62 -123.96
C PHE A 259 -15.31 90.56 -124.50
N ASN A 260 -16.18 91.12 -123.65
CA ASN A 260 -17.16 92.13 -124.07
C ASN A 260 -16.48 93.42 -124.55
N LYS A 261 -15.37 93.85 -123.94
CA LYS A 261 -14.58 94.99 -124.44
C LYS A 261 -13.97 94.71 -125.82
N ILE A 262 -13.48 93.49 -126.06
CA ILE A 262 -12.90 93.09 -127.35
C ILE A 262 -13.99 92.96 -128.43
N LEU A 263 -15.15 92.38 -128.10
CA LEU A 263 -16.29 92.25 -129.02
C LEU A 263 -16.92 93.60 -129.39
N HIS A 264 -16.94 94.57 -128.47
CA HIS A 264 -17.35 95.94 -128.78
C HIS A 264 -16.34 96.70 -129.65
N LEU A 265 -15.05 96.34 -129.60
CA LEU A 265 -14.02 96.88 -130.49
C LEU A 265 -14.06 96.27 -131.90
N SER A 266 -14.59 95.04 -132.06
CA SER A 266 -14.71 94.38 -133.37
C SER A 266 -16.00 94.70 -134.14
N ASN A 267 -17.03 95.23 -133.47
CA ASN A 267 -18.34 95.57 -134.08
C ASN A 267 -18.54 97.07 -134.35
N SER A 268 -17.48 97.88 -134.25
CA SER A 268 -17.47 99.30 -134.65
C SER A 268 -16.55 99.46 -135.86
N LYS A 269 -17.02 99.05 -137.04
CA LYS A 269 -16.41 99.32 -138.34
C LYS A 269 -17.47 99.87 -139.28
#